data_AF-A0A3R7MK46-F1
#
_entry.id   AF-A0A3R7MK46-F1
#
_cell.length_a   1.000
_cell.length_b   1.000
_cell.length_c   1.000
_cell.angle_alpha   90.00
_cell.angle_beta   90.00
_cell.angle_gamma   90.00
#
_symmetry.space_group_name_H-M   'P 1'
#
loop_
_entity.id
_entity.type
_entity.pdbx_description
1 polymer ?
#
loop_
_entity_poly.entity_id
_entity_poly.type
_entity_poly.pdbx_seq_one_letter_code
_entity_poly.pdbx_strand_id
1 'polypeptide(L)'
;MSFLPTSSSSSFFRERRWEFVRKAVRRAVVYDLPNGVQVAMVVFNAEAREKAPLSMLESTISDLRERVGSSLPRNPSGVRASQACVACGIKRAVRVLEEGGAPPQAANIILVTSGGHGRDSEAEEVRRLVKEFGLRLLLVLYPLAETPDLPAPPHALVPIARESGGRVFTVMDEGVGIDSKVSMLISLMDALTAAVAAGGATTPVLVHSATYQGGIASLSKGTFALDDSLAAHARFAVYYYDLNHVGNTIHLTAPSGATFASVNMQEEDGDVNMISVNLHNAERGVWKYKVENRADSHQALHIQVTSLPSTNTRVTVRVWTNQQTVDVGSAKEQEHEPIKIYGEIKMGGAAVMDAGVMVQLQRLGTNATGGTYPPVKLQLFDLGTGGKCWRRRFEVLYLALSVTF
;
A
#
# COMPACT_ATOMS: atom_id res chain seq x y z
N MET A 1 -10.79 -8.76 0.46
CA MET A 1 -9.80 -8.53 -0.63
C MET A 1 -10.12 -9.47 -1.78
N SER A 2 -10.41 -8.91 -2.94
CA SER A 2 -10.71 -9.62 -4.20
C SER A 2 -9.92 -8.97 -5.33
N PHE A 3 -9.71 -9.56 -6.50
CA PHE A 3 -9.00 -8.87 -7.61
C PHE A 3 -9.44 -9.37 -8.99
N LEU A 4 -9.47 -8.45 -9.94
CA LEU A 4 -9.68 -8.68 -11.36
C LEU A 4 -8.69 -7.83 -12.16
N PRO A 5 -7.92 -8.43 -13.08
CA PRO A 5 -7.11 -7.70 -14.04
C PRO A 5 -7.92 -7.35 -15.30
N THR A 6 -7.67 -6.16 -15.86
CA THR A 6 -8.21 -5.71 -17.14
C THR A 6 -7.10 -5.47 -18.15
N SER A 7 -7.50 -5.49 -19.43
CA SER A 7 -6.72 -5.50 -20.67
C SER A 7 -6.22 -6.88 -21.15
N SER A 8 -6.20 -6.99 -22.48
CA SER A 8 -5.89 -8.14 -23.35
C SER A 8 -4.43 -8.59 -23.31
N SER A 9 -3.77 -8.52 -22.15
CA SER A 9 -2.44 -9.09 -21.97
C SER A 9 -2.56 -10.62 -21.88
N SER A 10 -1.63 -11.35 -22.52
CA SER A 10 -1.59 -12.83 -22.48
C SER A 10 -1.75 -13.37 -21.05
N SER A 11 -2.28 -14.59 -20.91
CA SER A 11 -2.54 -15.24 -19.61
C SER A 11 -1.37 -15.13 -18.62
N PHE A 12 -0.14 -15.09 -19.13
CA PHE A 12 1.09 -14.95 -18.37
C PHE A 12 1.24 -13.61 -17.61
N PHE A 13 0.92 -12.46 -18.23
CA PHE A 13 0.95 -11.16 -17.53
C PHE A 13 -0.08 -11.11 -16.40
N ARG A 14 -1.22 -11.79 -16.63
CA ARG A 14 -2.30 -11.91 -15.67
C ARG A 14 -1.85 -12.70 -14.44
N GLU A 15 -1.10 -13.79 -14.66
CA GLU A 15 -0.56 -14.66 -13.63
C GLU A 15 0.44 -13.93 -12.73
N ARG A 16 1.38 -13.18 -13.30
CA ARG A 16 2.40 -12.45 -12.51
C ARG A 16 1.83 -11.30 -11.68
N ARG A 17 0.92 -10.50 -12.24
CA ARG A 17 0.24 -9.45 -11.48
C ARG A 17 -0.61 -10.04 -10.34
N TRP A 18 -1.26 -11.17 -10.59
CA TRP A 18 -2.03 -11.91 -9.60
C TRP A 18 -1.14 -12.50 -8.49
N GLU A 19 0.04 -13.01 -8.84
CA GLU A 19 1.03 -13.46 -7.86
C GLU A 19 1.40 -12.35 -6.87
N PHE A 20 1.58 -11.11 -7.34
CA PHE A 20 1.84 -9.98 -6.45
C PHE A 20 0.66 -9.68 -5.53
N VAL A 21 -0.59 -9.84 -5.98
CA VAL A 21 -1.76 -9.76 -5.09
C VAL A 21 -1.66 -10.82 -4.00
N ARG A 22 -1.35 -12.08 -4.35
CA ARG A 22 -1.21 -13.15 -3.35
C ARG A 22 -0.14 -12.84 -2.32
N LYS A 23 1.05 -12.43 -2.79
CA LYS A 23 2.19 -12.06 -1.93
C LYS A 23 1.85 -10.89 -1.02
N ALA A 24 1.24 -9.83 -1.56
CA ALA A 24 0.88 -8.64 -0.79
C ALA A 24 -0.24 -8.89 0.22
N VAL A 25 -1.26 -9.68 -0.14
CA VAL A 25 -2.34 -10.08 0.76
C VAL A 25 -1.82 -10.98 1.87
N ARG A 26 -0.95 -11.95 1.56
CA ARG A 26 -0.30 -12.77 2.59
C ARG A 26 0.50 -11.89 3.56
N ARG A 27 1.32 -10.96 3.06
CA ARG A 27 2.04 -10.02 3.91
C ARG A 27 1.10 -9.22 4.81
N ALA A 28 0.04 -8.64 4.23
CA ALA A 28 -0.91 -7.84 4.99
C ALA A 28 -1.55 -8.67 6.13
N VAL A 29 -2.01 -9.88 5.84
CA VAL A 29 -2.70 -10.74 6.81
C VAL A 29 -1.75 -11.28 7.87
N VAL A 30 -0.57 -11.77 7.46
CA VAL A 30 0.38 -12.42 8.38
C VAL A 30 1.09 -11.37 9.24
N TYR A 31 1.50 -10.24 8.65
CA TYR A 31 2.45 -9.32 9.28
C TYR A 31 1.90 -7.94 9.65
N ASP A 32 0.88 -7.43 8.95
CA ASP A 32 0.43 -6.04 9.12
C ASP A 32 -0.88 -5.92 9.92
N LEU A 33 -1.75 -6.93 9.88
CA LEU A 33 -2.99 -6.94 10.66
C LEU A 33 -2.69 -7.14 12.15
N PRO A 34 -3.24 -6.32 13.06
CA PRO A 34 -3.05 -6.49 14.50
C PRO A 34 -3.83 -7.69 15.04
N ASN A 35 -3.51 -8.12 16.26
CA ASN A 35 -4.28 -9.18 16.93
C ASN A 35 -5.67 -8.67 17.34
N GLY A 36 -6.64 -9.60 17.44
CA GLY A 36 -8.03 -9.33 17.83
C GLY A 36 -8.93 -8.87 16.68
N VAL A 37 -8.41 -8.70 15.46
CA VAL A 37 -9.23 -8.35 14.29
C VAL A 37 -9.89 -9.58 13.69
N GLN A 38 -11.12 -9.42 13.19
CA GLN A 38 -11.81 -10.45 12.41
C GLN A 38 -11.60 -10.19 10.91
N VAL A 39 -11.26 -11.24 10.18
CA VAL A 39 -10.96 -11.16 8.75
C VAL A 39 -11.67 -12.28 8.02
N ALA A 40 -12.30 -11.93 6.91
CA ALA A 40 -12.79 -12.87 5.93
C ALA A 40 -12.16 -12.55 4.57
N MET A 41 -12.08 -13.56 3.70
CA MET A 41 -11.58 -13.39 2.35
C MET A 41 -12.60 -13.88 1.33
N VAL A 42 -12.92 -13.00 0.39
CA VAL A 42 -13.86 -13.26 -0.71
C VAL A 42 -13.15 -12.94 -2.00
N VAL A 43 -13.19 -13.85 -2.97
CA VAL A 43 -12.71 -13.63 -4.34
C VAL A 43 -13.92 -13.62 -5.26
N PHE A 44 -13.92 -12.74 -6.25
CA PHE A 44 -15.01 -12.70 -7.23
C PHE A 44 -14.49 -12.64 -8.67
N ASN A 45 -15.31 -13.16 -9.57
CA ASN A 45 -15.18 -13.02 -11.02
C ASN A 45 -16.58 -12.74 -11.60
N ALA A 46 -17.16 -13.64 -12.40
CA ALA A 46 -18.60 -13.64 -12.66
C ALA A 46 -19.44 -14.00 -11.42
N GLU A 47 -18.85 -14.77 -10.50
CA GLU A 47 -19.45 -15.15 -9.23
C GLU A 47 -18.50 -14.82 -8.08
N ALA A 48 -19.06 -14.64 -6.88
CA ALA A 48 -18.28 -14.44 -5.66
C ALA A 48 -18.21 -15.72 -4.84
N ARG A 49 -17.01 -16.03 -4.34
CA ARG A 49 -16.74 -17.20 -3.51
C ARG A 49 -15.94 -16.79 -2.30
N GLU A 50 -16.33 -17.32 -1.16
CA GLU A 50 -15.54 -17.25 0.05
C GLU A 50 -14.29 -18.12 -0.08
N LYS A 51 -13.16 -17.62 0.41
CA LYS A 51 -11.86 -18.30 0.46
C LYS A 51 -11.35 -18.48 1.88
N ALA A 52 -11.73 -17.58 2.77
CA ALA A 52 -11.55 -17.75 4.20
C ALA A 52 -12.80 -17.24 4.94
N PRO A 53 -13.32 -18.02 5.90
CA PRO A 53 -14.43 -17.60 6.74
C PRO A 53 -14.02 -16.45 7.65
N LEU A 54 -15.01 -15.74 8.19
CA LEU A 54 -14.76 -14.70 9.17
C LEU A 54 -14.10 -15.29 10.42
N SER A 55 -12.81 -14.99 10.58
CA SER A 55 -11.95 -15.61 11.58
C SER A 55 -11.23 -14.53 12.40
N MET A 56 -11.18 -14.69 13.72
CA MET A 56 -10.44 -13.78 14.59
C MET A 56 -8.95 -14.13 14.59
N LEU A 57 -8.10 -13.14 14.36
CA LEU A 57 -6.65 -13.31 14.39
C LEU A 57 -6.13 -13.08 15.82
N GLU A 58 -6.03 -14.15 16.62
CA GLU A 58 -5.72 -14.04 18.05
C GLU A 58 -4.24 -13.74 18.35
N SER A 59 -3.32 -14.32 17.56
CA SER A 59 -1.87 -14.24 17.77
C SER A 59 -1.14 -13.97 16.46
N THR A 60 0.04 -13.36 16.54
CA THR A 60 0.96 -13.17 15.41
C THR A 60 1.60 -14.47 14.93
N ILE A 61 1.64 -15.49 15.79
CA ILE A 61 2.15 -16.84 15.49
C ILE A 61 0.94 -17.77 15.56
N SER A 62 0.15 -17.82 14.49
CA SER A 62 -1.02 -18.67 14.41
C SER A 62 -1.13 -19.25 13.01
N ASP A 63 -1.25 -20.58 12.92
CA ASP A 63 -1.55 -21.30 11.68
C ASP A 63 -2.77 -20.72 10.96
N LEU A 64 -3.71 -20.12 11.70
CA LEU A 64 -4.89 -19.46 11.15
C LEU A 64 -4.51 -18.24 10.30
N ARG A 65 -3.55 -17.41 10.74
CA ARG A 65 -3.08 -16.26 9.96
C ARG A 65 -2.45 -16.71 8.66
N GLU A 66 -1.62 -17.75 8.70
CA GLU A 66 -0.99 -18.31 7.51
C GLU A 66 -2.02 -18.91 6.55
N ARG A 67 -3.00 -19.67 7.08
CA ARG A 67 -4.10 -20.23 6.28
C ARG A 67 -4.93 -19.16 5.60
N VAL A 68 -5.31 -18.11 6.33
CA VAL A 68 -6.08 -16.99 5.77
C VAL A 68 -5.23 -16.24 4.74
N GLY A 69 -3.96 -15.94 5.05
CA GLY A 69 -3.03 -15.25 4.17
C GLY A 69 -2.75 -15.99 2.86
N SER A 70 -2.74 -17.33 2.89
CA SER A 70 -2.53 -18.19 1.73
C SER A 70 -3.83 -18.71 1.08
N SER A 71 -5.00 -18.20 1.46
CA SER A 71 -6.29 -18.69 0.95
C SER A 71 -6.62 -18.27 -0.48
N LEU A 72 -5.88 -17.31 -1.05
CA LEU A 72 -6.08 -16.89 -2.44
C LEU A 72 -5.72 -18.01 -3.43
N PRO A 73 -6.56 -18.27 -4.45
CA PRO A 73 -6.26 -19.26 -5.50
C PRO A 73 -4.91 -18.99 -6.17
N ARG A 74 -4.10 -20.02 -6.46
CA ARG A 74 -2.79 -19.82 -7.10
C ARG A 74 -2.87 -19.12 -8.45
N ASN A 75 -3.88 -19.44 -9.25
CA ASN A 75 -4.06 -18.93 -10.60
C ASN A 75 -5.21 -17.91 -10.65
N PRO A 76 -5.08 -16.84 -11.48
CA PRO A 76 -6.17 -15.90 -11.71
C PRO A 76 -7.33 -16.58 -12.45
N SER A 77 -8.50 -15.94 -12.41
CA SER A 77 -9.65 -16.41 -13.18
C SER A 77 -9.42 -16.28 -14.70
N GLY A 78 -9.84 -17.29 -15.45
CA GLY A 78 -9.93 -17.27 -16.91
C GLY A 78 -11.15 -16.50 -17.44
N VAL A 79 -12.03 -16.03 -16.56
CA VAL A 79 -13.22 -15.23 -16.91
C VAL A 79 -12.78 -13.90 -17.53
N ARG A 80 -13.55 -13.41 -18.51
CA ARG A 80 -13.29 -12.12 -19.16
C ARG A 80 -13.61 -10.98 -18.20
N ALA A 81 -12.86 -9.89 -18.30
CA ALA A 81 -13.06 -8.70 -17.47
C ALA A 81 -14.49 -8.12 -17.58
N SER A 82 -15.11 -8.21 -18.76
CA SER A 82 -16.49 -7.74 -19.00
C SER A 82 -17.58 -8.55 -18.30
N GLN A 83 -17.23 -9.72 -17.76
CA GLN A 83 -18.12 -10.60 -17.00
C GLN A 83 -17.86 -10.50 -15.49
N ALA A 84 -16.95 -9.64 -15.07
CA ALA A 84 -16.73 -9.34 -13.67
C ALA A 84 -17.98 -8.82 -12.98
N CYS A 85 -18.16 -9.20 -11.71
CA CYS A 85 -19.25 -8.76 -10.86
C CYS A 85 -18.72 -8.33 -9.49
N VAL A 86 -18.32 -7.07 -9.35
CA VAL A 86 -17.93 -6.41 -8.10
C VAL A 86 -19.09 -6.43 -7.11
N ALA A 87 -20.32 -6.17 -7.58
CA ALA A 87 -21.52 -6.23 -6.75
C ALA A 87 -21.72 -7.61 -6.13
N CYS A 88 -21.41 -8.69 -6.86
CA CYS A 88 -21.46 -10.06 -6.34
C CYS A 88 -20.45 -10.25 -5.20
N GLY A 89 -19.24 -9.70 -5.37
CA GLY A 89 -18.21 -9.70 -4.33
C GLY A 89 -18.67 -9.03 -3.04
N ILE A 90 -19.27 -7.85 -3.14
CA ILE A 90 -19.80 -7.11 -1.99
C ILE A 90 -20.97 -7.86 -1.35
N LYS A 91 -21.93 -8.38 -2.14
CA LYS A 91 -23.03 -9.20 -1.62
C LYS A 91 -22.52 -10.41 -0.85
N ARG A 92 -21.50 -11.12 -1.36
CA ARG A 92 -20.91 -12.25 -0.62
C ARG A 92 -20.16 -11.79 0.63
N ALA A 93 -19.44 -10.67 0.59
CA ALA A 93 -18.77 -10.13 1.77
C ALA A 93 -19.77 -9.82 2.90
N VAL A 94 -20.91 -9.20 2.57
CA VAL A 94 -21.99 -8.95 3.53
C VAL A 94 -22.51 -10.26 4.12
N ARG A 95 -22.82 -11.25 3.28
CA ARG A 95 -23.27 -12.57 3.75
C ARG A 95 -22.27 -13.25 4.69
N VAL A 96 -20.97 -13.14 4.41
CA VAL A 96 -19.93 -13.73 5.27
C VAL A 96 -19.87 -13.03 6.64
N LEU A 97 -20.14 -11.73 6.69
CA LEU A 97 -20.26 -11.01 7.97
C LEU A 97 -21.47 -11.49 8.76
N GLU A 98 -22.63 -11.60 8.10
CA GLU A 98 -23.88 -12.07 8.72
C GLU A 98 -23.77 -13.53 9.21
N GLU A 99 -23.26 -14.43 8.36
CA GLU A 99 -22.99 -15.84 8.68
C GLU A 99 -22.00 -15.98 9.85
N GLY A 100 -21.03 -15.06 9.94
CA GLY A 100 -20.05 -14.99 11.02
C GLY A 100 -20.52 -14.27 12.30
N GLY A 101 -21.78 -13.82 12.36
CA GLY A 101 -22.34 -13.12 13.51
C GLY A 101 -21.81 -11.69 13.71
N ALA A 102 -21.15 -11.10 12.71
CA ALA A 102 -20.69 -9.72 12.74
C ALA A 102 -21.70 -8.80 12.04
N PRO A 103 -22.15 -7.71 12.68
CA PRO A 103 -23.03 -6.76 12.02
C PRO A 103 -22.33 -6.13 10.80
N PRO A 104 -22.96 -6.10 9.62
CA PRO A 104 -22.38 -5.45 8.44
C PRO A 104 -22.13 -3.95 8.64
N GLN A 105 -22.89 -3.31 9.53
CA GLN A 105 -22.78 -1.88 9.81
C GLN A 105 -21.37 -1.53 10.30
N ALA A 106 -20.74 -0.54 9.65
CA ALA A 106 -19.38 -0.09 9.91
C ALA A 106 -18.26 -1.11 9.60
N ALA A 107 -18.56 -2.21 8.90
CA ALA A 107 -17.51 -3.10 8.39
C ALA A 107 -16.66 -2.39 7.32
N ASN A 108 -15.35 -2.57 7.41
CA ASN A 108 -14.40 -2.08 6.41
C ASN A 108 -14.23 -3.15 5.30
N ILE A 109 -14.56 -2.79 4.05
CA ILE A 109 -14.28 -3.64 2.89
C ILE A 109 -13.05 -3.11 2.17
N ILE A 110 -11.95 -3.87 2.20
CA ILE A 110 -10.79 -3.62 1.35
C ILE A 110 -10.99 -4.34 0.01
N LEU A 111 -11.29 -3.56 -1.02
CA LEU A 111 -11.51 -4.00 -2.39
C LEU A 111 -10.26 -3.73 -3.22
N VAL A 112 -9.63 -4.78 -3.75
CA VAL A 112 -8.55 -4.65 -4.75
C VAL A 112 -9.18 -4.85 -6.13
N THR A 113 -8.87 -4.01 -7.11
CA THR A 113 -9.40 -4.19 -8.47
C THR A 113 -8.55 -3.39 -9.45
N SER A 114 -8.41 -3.85 -10.69
CA SER A 114 -7.85 -3.01 -11.75
C SER A 114 -8.84 -1.93 -12.22
N GLY A 115 -10.05 -1.91 -11.64
CA GLY A 115 -11.06 -0.91 -11.95
C GLY A 115 -11.61 -1.05 -13.39
N GLY A 116 -11.72 -2.29 -13.86
CA GLY A 116 -12.35 -2.62 -15.14
C GLY A 116 -13.73 -2.00 -15.34
N HIS A 117 -14.19 -2.01 -16.59
CA HIS A 117 -15.45 -1.43 -17.10
C HIS A 117 -16.72 -1.89 -16.35
N GLY A 118 -16.83 -1.52 -15.08
CA GLY A 118 -18.08 -1.53 -14.36
C GLY A 118 -18.98 -0.58 -15.12
N ARG A 119 -20.00 -1.13 -15.76
CA ARG A 119 -21.08 -0.33 -16.35
C ARG A 119 -21.64 0.55 -15.23
N ASP A 120 -22.11 1.74 -15.55
CA ASP A 120 -22.70 2.65 -14.55
C ASP A 120 -23.76 1.94 -13.69
N SER A 121 -24.49 0.98 -14.28
CA SER A 121 -25.45 0.12 -13.58
C SER A 121 -24.83 -0.72 -12.45
N GLU A 122 -23.62 -1.24 -12.62
CA GLU A 122 -22.92 -2.00 -11.58
C GLU A 122 -22.44 -1.09 -10.46
N ALA A 123 -21.90 0.08 -10.81
CA ALA A 123 -21.49 1.07 -9.83
C ALA A 123 -22.67 1.53 -8.96
N GLU A 124 -23.83 1.79 -9.56
CA GLU A 124 -25.04 2.14 -8.79
C GLU A 124 -25.53 1.00 -7.89
N GLU A 125 -25.43 -0.26 -8.32
CA GLU A 125 -25.73 -1.39 -7.44
C GLU A 125 -24.74 -1.48 -6.26
N VAL A 126 -23.44 -1.26 -6.51
CA VAL A 126 -22.44 -1.18 -5.44
C VAL A 126 -22.74 -0.02 -4.49
N ARG A 127 -23.10 1.16 -5.02
CA ARG A 127 -23.51 2.33 -4.23
C ARG A 127 -24.70 2.01 -3.34
N ARG A 128 -25.71 1.32 -3.89
CA ARG A 128 -26.91 0.89 -3.16
C ARG A 128 -26.54 -0.04 -2.01
N LEU A 129 -25.74 -1.08 -2.25
CA LEU A 129 -25.29 -2.03 -1.22
C LEU A 129 -24.47 -1.34 -0.12
N VAL A 130 -23.54 -0.47 -0.50
CA VAL A 130 -22.71 0.27 0.47
C VAL A 130 -23.57 1.13 1.39
N LYS A 131 -24.60 1.81 0.86
CA LYS A 131 -25.55 2.61 1.64
C LYS A 131 -26.48 1.75 2.49
N GLU A 132 -27.06 0.70 1.91
CA GLU A 132 -28.00 -0.22 2.56
C GLU A 132 -27.37 -0.88 3.81
N PHE A 133 -26.13 -1.35 3.69
CA PHE A 133 -25.44 -2.06 4.77
C PHE A 133 -24.52 -1.17 5.62
N GLY A 134 -24.44 0.14 5.34
CA GLY A 134 -23.57 1.06 6.07
C GLY A 134 -22.08 0.68 6.01
N LEU A 135 -21.62 0.22 4.86
CA LEU A 135 -20.26 -0.29 4.64
C LEU A 135 -19.29 0.85 4.43
N ARG A 136 -18.03 0.66 4.84
CA ARG A 136 -16.92 1.58 4.51
C ARG A 136 -16.03 0.94 3.45
N LEU A 137 -16.00 1.52 2.25
CA LEU A 137 -15.29 0.94 1.11
C LEU A 137 -13.89 1.55 0.96
N LEU A 138 -12.87 0.73 1.22
CA LEU A 138 -11.45 1.05 1.02
C LEU A 138 -11.00 0.44 -0.32
N LEU A 139 -10.70 1.29 -1.30
CA LEU A 139 -10.44 0.88 -2.68
C LEU A 139 -8.93 0.89 -2.96
N VAL A 140 -8.38 -0.23 -3.43
CA VAL A 140 -7.01 -0.36 -3.93
C VAL A 140 -7.07 -0.65 -5.43
N LEU A 141 -6.72 0.34 -6.24
CA LEU A 141 -6.67 0.24 -7.68
C LEU A 141 -5.32 -0.35 -8.09
N TYR A 142 -5.34 -1.59 -8.61
CA TYR A 142 -4.13 -2.31 -8.99
C TYR A 142 -4.38 -3.34 -10.11
N PRO A 143 -3.46 -3.47 -11.08
CA PRO A 143 -2.55 -2.40 -11.50
C PRO A 143 -3.34 -1.34 -12.25
N LEU A 144 -2.98 -0.07 -12.04
CA LEU A 144 -3.50 1.03 -12.85
C LEU A 144 -2.58 1.23 -14.06
N ALA A 145 -3.10 0.94 -15.25
CA ALA A 145 -2.45 1.21 -16.53
C ALA A 145 -3.18 2.35 -17.24
N GLU A 146 -2.51 3.47 -17.42
CA GLU A 146 -3.01 4.60 -18.19
C GLU A 146 -2.27 4.65 -19.53
N THR A 147 -2.99 4.45 -20.63
CA THR A 147 -2.45 4.60 -21.99
C THR A 147 -2.67 6.01 -22.50
N PRO A 148 -1.74 6.60 -23.26
CA PRO A 148 -1.85 7.97 -23.79
C PRO A 148 -3.15 8.24 -24.57
N ASP A 149 -3.71 7.23 -25.23
CA ASP A 149 -4.88 7.35 -26.10
C ASP A 149 -6.24 7.26 -25.35
N LEU A 150 -6.21 6.86 -24.07
CA LEU A 150 -7.41 6.67 -23.24
C LEU A 150 -7.07 7.07 -21.79
N PRO A 151 -7.31 8.33 -21.37
CA PRO A 151 -7.26 8.66 -19.95
C PRO A 151 -8.20 7.70 -19.23
N ALA A 152 -7.69 6.96 -18.24
CA ALA A 152 -8.51 6.03 -17.48
C ALA A 152 -9.69 6.83 -16.90
N PRO A 153 -10.95 6.55 -17.30
CA PRO A 153 -12.07 7.29 -16.77
C PRO A 153 -12.06 7.14 -15.23
N PRO A 154 -12.43 8.18 -14.47
CA PRO A 154 -12.49 8.07 -13.02
C PRO A 154 -13.33 6.85 -12.68
N HIS A 155 -12.68 5.84 -12.10
CA HIS A 155 -13.34 4.55 -11.86
C HIS A 155 -14.64 4.81 -11.11
N ALA A 156 -15.76 4.28 -11.61
CA ALA A 156 -17.09 4.57 -11.07
C ALA A 156 -17.23 4.20 -9.56
N LEU A 157 -16.31 3.40 -9.02
CA LEU A 157 -16.21 3.05 -7.61
C LEU A 157 -15.51 4.11 -6.74
N VAL A 158 -14.73 5.04 -7.32
CA VAL A 158 -14.00 6.08 -6.59
C VAL A 158 -14.95 7.04 -5.86
N PRO A 159 -16.00 7.60 -6.50
CA PRO A 159 -17.00 8.41 -5.80
C PRO A 159 -17.67 7.63 -4.66
N ILE A 160 -18.00 6.35 -4.89
CA ILE A 160 -18.66 5.50 -3.90
C ILE A 160 -17.76 5.25 -2.68
N ALA A 161 -16.48 4.97 -2.89
CA ALA A 161 -15.51 4.82 -1.82
C ALA A 161 -15.42 6.09 -0.97
N ARG A 162 -15.40 7.27 -1.59
CA ARG A 162 -15.40 8.57 -0.88
C ARG A 162 -16.70 8.83 -0.13
N GLU A 163 -17.85 8.61 -0.74
CA GLU A 163 -19.19 8.75 -0.12
C GLU A 163 -19.34 7.86 1.11
N SER A 164 -18.73 6.67 1.11
CA SER A 164 -18.74 5.75 2.25
C SER A 164 -17.79 6.13 3.41
N GLY A 165 -17.09 7.26 3.32
CA GLY A 165 -16.03 7.65 4.26
C GLY A 165 -14.75 6.83 4.13
N GLY A 166 -14.63 6.02 3.09
CA GLY A 166 -13.47 5.22 2.76
C GLY A 166 -12.33 6.03 2.11
N ARG A 167 -11.34 5.33 1.59
CA ARG A 167 -10.16 5.90 0.93
C ARG A 167 -9.82 5.13 -0.34
N VAL A 168 -9.13 5.81 -1.25
CA VAL A 168 -8.67 5.23 -2.51
C VAL A 168 -7.15 5.24 -2.52
N PHE A 169 -6.57 4.10 -2.88
CA PHE A 169 -5.14 3.88 -3.06
C PHE A 169 -4.92 3.39 -4.49
N THR A 170 -3.82 3.82 -5.10
CA THR A 170 -3.51 3.51 -6.51
C THR A 170 -2.10 2.95 -6.59
N VAL A 171 -1.94 1.87 -7.34
CA VAL A 171 -0.66 1.24 -7.60
C VAL A 171 -0.48 1.16 -9.11
N MET A 172 0.53 1.88 -9.61
CA MET A 172 0.82 1.99 -11.04
C MET A 172 1.38 0.68 -11.60
N ASP A 173 1.09 0.43 -12.86
CA ASP A 173 1.77 -0.62 -13.63
C ASP A 173 3.18 -0.14 -14.05
N GLU A 174 4.22 -0.78 -13.51
CA GLU A 174 5.63 -0.45 -13.80
C GLU A 174 6.37 -1.60 -14.51
N GLY A 175 5.63 -2.60 -15.00
CA GLY A 175 6.21 -3.75 -15.68
C GLY A 175 6.87 -3.38 -17.02
N VAL A 176 7.95 -4.08 -17.37
CA VAL A 176 8.57 -4.00 -18.70
C VAL A 176 8.36 -5.35 -19.38
N GLY A 177 7.58 -5.36 -20.46
CA GLY A 177 7.14 -6.62 -21.06
C GLY A 177 6.50 -7.50 -19.98
N ILE A 178 6.89 -8.77 -19.92
CA ILE A 178 6.33 -9.76 -19.00
C ILE A 178 6.80 -9.62 -17.54
N ASP A 179 7.82 -8.80 -17.27
CA ASP A 179 8.44 -8.69 -15.95
C ASP A 179 7.80 -7.58 -15.13
N SER A 180 7.24 -7.94 -13.98
CA SER A 180 6.77 -6.99 -12.96
C SER A 180 7.95 -6.60 -12.06
N LYS A 181 8.15 -5.30 -11.83
CA LYS A 181 9.20 -4.82 -10.92
C LYS A 181 8.81 -5.08 -9.47
N VAL A 182 9.79 -5.42 -8.62
CA VAL A 182 9.59 -5.57 -7.17
C VAL A 182 8.95 -4.32 -6.54
N SER A 183 9.22 -3.13 -7.06
CA SER A 183 8.59 -1.87 -6.64
C SER A 183 7.06 -1.91 -6.69
N MET A 184 6.46 -2.62 -7.66
CA MET A 184 5.00 -2.78 -7.73
C MET A 184 4.45 -3.63 -6.59
N LEU A 185 5.15 -4.72 -6.23
CA LEU A 185 4.79 -5.57 -5.10
C LEU A 185 4.81 -4.75 -3.81
N ILE A 186 5.88 -3.97 -3.60
CA ILE A 186 6.03 -3.10 -2.44
C ILE A 186 4.93 -2.04 -2.39
N SER A 187 4.68 -1.37 -3.51
CA SER A 187 3.62 -0.35 -3.58
C SER A 187 2.24 -0.94 -3.28
N LEU A 188 1.98 -2.18 -3.71
CA LEU A 188 0.75 -2.89 -3.38
C LEU A 188 0.67 -3.26 -1.90
N MET A 189 1.77 -3.73 -1.31
CA MET A 189 1.85 -4.00 0.11
C MET A 189 1.57 -2.73 0.93
N ASP A 190 2.27 -1.64 0.63
CA ASP A 190 2.12 -0.36 1.32
C ASP A 190 0.68 0.18 1.17
N ALA A 191 0.07 0.02 -0.01
CA ALA A 191 -1.33 0.38 -0.24
C ALA A 191 -2.31 -0.46 0.62
N LEU A 192 -2.06 -1.76 0.77
CA LEU A 192 -2.87 -2.62 1.64
C LEU A 192 -2.68 -2.27 3.11
N THR A 193 -1.45 -2.05 3.58
CA THR A 193 -1.17 -1.61 4.95
C THR A 193 -1.86 -0.27 5.23
N ALA A 194 -1.80 0.68 4.29
CA ALA A 194 -2.47 1.97 4.41
C ALA A 194 -4.00 1.85 4.40
N ALA A 195 -4.56 0.92 3.63
CA ALA A 195 -6.00 0.61 3.65
C ALA A 195 -6.42 0.05 5.01
N VAL A 196 -5.68 -0.91 5.55
CA VAL A 196 -5.91 -1.46 6.89
C VAL A 196 -5.87 -0.34 7.95
N ALA A 197 -4.83 0.51 7.93
CA ALA A 197 -4.70 1.64 8.85
C ALA A 197 -5.87 2.64 8.71
N ALA A 198 -6.31 2.91 7.48
CA ALA A 198 -7.46 3.77 7.22
C ALA A 198 -8.77 3.20 7.78
N GLY A 199 -8.88 1.87 7.88
CA GLY A 199 -9.97 1.16 8.56
C GLY A 199 -9.97 1.32 10.09
N GLY A 200 -8.93 1.94 10.68
CA GLY A 200 -8.83 2.21 12.12
C GLY A 200 -7.96 1.21 12.89
N ALA A 201 -7.38 0.21 12.21
CA ALA A 201 -6.48 -0.75 12.83
C ALA A 201 -5.09 -0.13 13.09
N THR A 202 -4.45 -0.54 14.19
CA THR A 202 -3.04 -0.21 14.46
C THR A 202 -2.16 -1.11 13.61
N THR A 203 -1.50 -0.54 12.61
CA THR A 203 -0.57 -1.25 11.73
C THR A 203 0.88 -0.87 12.04
N PRO A 204 1.86 -1.68 11.62
CA PRO A 204 3.25 -1.24 11.55
C PRO A 204 3.38 0.05 10.74
N VAL A 205 4.27 0.94 11.19
CA VAL A 205 4.70 2.14 10.47
C VAL A 205 6.01 1.87 9.75
N LEU A 206 6.18 2.47 8.57
CA LEU A 206 7.41 2.40 7.79
C LEU A 206 8.45 3.35 8.41
N VAL A 207 9.58 2.78 8.84
CA VAL A 207 10.72 3.50 9.43
C VAL A 207 11.75 3.81 8.34
N HIS A 208 11.97 2.87 7.44
CA HIS A 208 12.95 2.99 6.37
C HIS A 208 12.48 2.24 5.13
N SER A 209 12.79 2.79 3.96
CA SER A 209 12.57 2.13 2.67
C SER A 209 13.65 2.55 1.69
N ALA A 210 14.29 1.58 1.05
CA ALA A 210 15.32 1.83 0.05
C ALA A 210 15.32 0.73 -1.02
N THR A 211 15.49 1.13 -2.28
CA THR A 211 15.64 0.23 -3.42
C THR A 211 17.07 0.22 -3.90
N TYR A 212 17.62 -0.96 -4.14
CA TYR A 212 18.99 -1.17 -4.61
C TYR A 212 18.96 -1.98 -5.91
N GLN A 213 19.33 -1.32 -7.01
CA GLN A 213 19.39 -1.96 -8.33
C GLN A 213 20.48 -3.04 -8.37
N GLY A 214 20.19 -4.14 -9.04
CA GLY A 214 21.14 -5.21 -9.30
C GLY A 214 22.23 -4.82 -10.31
N GLY A 215 23.29 -5.63 -10.39
CA GLY A 215 24.41 -5.41 -11.31
C GLY A 215 25.32 -4.20 -11.06
N ILE A 216 24.97 -3.29 -10.14
CA ILE A 216 25.78 -2.09 -9.83
C ILE A 216 26.77 -2.37 -8.70
N ALA A 217 26.28 -2.90 -7.58
CA ALA A 217 27.07 -3.15 -6.38
C ALA A 217 26.68 -4.48 -5.76
N SER A 218 27.68 -5.27 -5.35
CA SER A 218 27.49 -6.55 -4.68
C SER A 218 26.96 -6.44 -3.25
N LEU A 219 26.95 -5.21 -2.69
CA LEU A 219 26.51 -4.95 -1.32
C LEU A 219 25.60 -3.71 -1.28
N SER A 220 24.36 -3.94 -0.87
CA SER A 220 23.38 -2.91 -0.53
C SER A 220 23.62 -2.43 0.89
N LYS A 221 23.92 -1.14 1.08
CA LYS A 221 24.27 -0.54 2.39
C LYS A 221 23.36 0.64 2.69
N GLY A 222 22.99 0.80 3.95
CA GLY A 222 22.20 1.93 4.40
C GLY A 222 22.11 2.02 5.92
N THR A 223 21.31 2.97 6.38
CA THR A 223 21.10 3.25 7.80
C THR A 223 19.63 3.58 8.05
N PHE A 224 19.14 3.24 9.24
CA PHE A 224 17.80 3.63 9.71
C PHE A 224 17.88 4.00 11.19
N ALA A 225 16.93 4.81 11.67
CA ALA A 225 16.89 5.25 13.05
C ALA A 225 15.66 4.68 13.76
N LEU A 226 15.84 4.22 15.00
CA LEU A 226 14.76 3.84 15.89
C LEU A 226 14.75 4.77 17.11
N ASP A 227 13.61 5.34 17.43
CA ASP A 227 13.43 6.26 18.56
C ASP A 227 12.25 5.84 19.45
N ASP A 228 11.94 6.64 20.46
CA ASP A 228 10.90 6.33 21.46
C ASP A 228 9.46 6.52 20.96
N SER A 229 9.27 7.03 19.74
CA SER A 229 7.97 7.04 19.08
C SER A 229 7.57 5.67 18.52
N LEU A 230 8.50 4.72 18.50
CA LEU A 230 8.33 3.36 18.01
C LEU A 230 8.33 2.35 19.16
N ALA A 231 7.73 1.19 18.94
CA ALA A 231 7.82 0.06 19.85
C ALA A 231 9.27 -0.44 19.97
N ALA A 232 9.54 -1.27 20.98
CA ALA A 232 10.85 -1.91 21.16
C ALA A 232 11.14 -2.98 20.09
N HIS A 233 10.13 -3.39 19.33
CA HIS A 233 10.25 -4.38 18.26
C HIS A 233 10.27 -3.69 16.90
N ALA A 234 11.23 -4.07 16.06
CA ALA A 234 11.29 -3.67 14.67
C ALA A 234 11.53 -4.89 13.78
N ARG A 235 11.05 -4.84 12.54
CA ARG A 235 11.30 -5.85 11.52
C ARG A 235 12.12 -5.23 10.42
N PHE A 236 13.29 -5.81 10.16
CA PHE A 236 14.08 -5.53 8.98
C PHE A 236 13.70 -6.55 7.91
N ALA A 237 13.27 -6.11 6.74
CA ALA A 237 12.81 -6.98 5.65
C ALA A 237 13.53 -6.65 4.35
N VAL A 238 13.97 -7.70 3.65
CA VAL A 238 14.52 -7.65 2.30
C VAL A 238 13.55 -8.36 1.38
N TYR A 239 13.00 -7.63 0.43
CA TYR A 239 12.14 -8.14 -0.61
C TYR A 239 12.91 -8.33 -1.90
N TYR A 240 12.61 -9.42 -2.59
CA TYR A 240 13.32 -9.86 -3.78
C TYR A 240 12.37 -10.38 -4.86
N TYR A 241 12.88 -10.45 -6.09
CA TYR A 241 12.15 -11.06 -7.19
C TYR A 241 12.35 -12.58 -7.22
N ASP A 242 13.60 -13.01 -7.12
CA ASP A 242 14.06 -14.40 -7.06
C ASP A 242 14.98 -14.56 -5.84
N LEU A 243 14.91 -15.70 -5.15
CA LEU A 243 15.70 -15.93 -3.94
C LEU A 243 17.20 -15.85 -4.22
N ASN A 244 17.64 -16.25 -5.42
CA ASN A 244 19.04 -16.19 -5.83
C ASN A 244 19.58 -14.76 -5.96
N HIS A 245 18.71 -13.74 -5.96
CA HIS A 245 19.09 -12.34 -5.99
C HIS A 245 19.57 -11.80 -4.64
N VAL A 246 19.33 -12.52 -3.54
CA VAL A 246 19.80 -12.16 -2.20
C VAL A 246 20.91 -13.12 -1.82
N GLY A 247 22.04 -12.59 -1.34
CA GLY A 247 23.08 -13.44 -0.78
C GLY A 247 22.75 -13.89 0.65
N ASN A 248 23.54 -14.83 1.17
CA ASN A 248 23.21 -15.52 2.44
C ASN A 248 23.38 -14.63 3.69
N THR A 249 23.89 -13.41 3.54
CA THR A 249 24.35 -12.60 4.67
C THR A 249 23.72 -11.21 4.69
N ILE A 250 22.86 -11.00 5.69
CA ILE A 250 22.42 -9.69 6.16
C ILE A 250 23.20 -9.36 7.43
N HIS A 251 23.96 -8.26 7.41
CA HIS A 251 24.65 -7.72 8.58
C HIS A 251 23.90 -6.49 9.10
N LEU A 252 23.59 -6.50 10.39
CA LEU A 252 23.03 -5.35 11.09
C LEU A 252 24.05 -4.89 12.14
N THR A 253 24.21 -3.58 12.30
CA THR A 253 25.06 -2.98 13.34
C THR A 253 24.19 -2.08 14.19
N ALA A 254 24.09 -2.40 15.46
CA ALA A 254 23.39 -1.61 16.46
C ALA A 254 24.09 -0.26 16.72
N PRO A 255 23.37 0.71 17.29
CA PRO A 255 23.93 1.97 17.78
C PRO A 255 25.12 1.79 18.74
N SER A 256 25.11 0.77 19.60
CA SER A 256 26.23 0.39 20.47
C SER A 256 27.50 -0.07 19.74
N GLY A 257 27.40 -0.36 18.44
CA GLY A 257 28.46 -0.96 17.64
C GLY A 257 28.41 -2.49 17.58
N ALA A 258 27.51 -3.14 18.31
CA ALA A 258 27.32 -4.59 18.23
C ALA A 258 26.87 -4.99 16.82
N THR A 259 27.57 -5.94 16.20
CA THR A 259 27.26 -6.45 14.87
C THR A 259 26.56 -7.80 14.94
N PHE A 260 25.41 -7.91 14.29
CA PHE A 260 24.63 -9.14 14.16
C PHE A 260 24.81 -9.68 12.75
N ALA A 261 25.47 -10.84 12.63
CA ALA A 261 25.38 -11.65 11.42
C ALA A 261 24.09 -12.47 11.53
N SER A 262 23.08 -12.10 10.76
CA SER A 262 21.71 -12.59 10.95
C SER A 262 21.46 -14.02 10.44
N VAL A 263 22.49 -14.80 10.10
CA VAL A 263 22.31 -16.14 9.49
C VAL A 263 21.39 -17.03 10.34
N ASN A 264 21.42 -16.88 11.67
CA ASN A 264 20.56 -17.64 12.59
C ASN A 264 19.29 -16.89 13.03
N MET A 265 19.07 -15.66 12.55
CA MET A 265 17.94 -14.78 12.90
C MET A 265 17.08 -14.42 11.68
N GLN A 266 17.42 -14.97 10.51
CA GLN A 266 16.69 -14.77 9.26
C GLN A 266 15.52 -15.74 9.20
N GLU A 267 14.34 -15.20 8.93
CA GLU A 267 13.14 -15.94 8.58
C GLU A 267 12.84 -15.65 7.10
N GLU A 268 12.76 -16.70 6.29
CA GLU A 268 12.36 -16.60 4.89
C GLU A 268 10.87 -16.94 4.75
N ASP A 269 10.11 -16.05 4.12
CA ASP A 269 8.77 -16.33 3.61
C ASP A 269 8.79 -16.25 2.08
N GLY A 270 8.98 -17.41 1.45
CA GLY A 270 8.99 -17.56 -0.01
C GLY A 270 7.61 -17.29 -0.66
N ASP A 271 6.51 -17.41 0.09
CA ASP A 271 5.17 -17.06 -0.39
C ASP A 271 4.94 -15.54 -0.42
N VAL A 272 5.88 -14.74 0.10
CA VAL A 272 5.91 -13.27 0.05
C VAL A 272 7.13 -12.74 -0.74
N ASN A 273 8.12 -13.58 -1.02
CA ASN A 273 9.47 -13.21 -1.45
C ASN A 273 10.14 -12.24 -0.46
N MET A 274 10.20 -12.63 0.81
CA MET A 274 10.74 -11.80 1.87
C MET A 274 11.71 -12.60 2.73
N ILE A 275 12.91 -12.05 2.98
CA ILE A 275 13.75 -12.46 4.10
C ILE A 275 13.62 -11.38 5.17
N SER A 276 13.33 -11.77 6.39
CA SER A 276 13.15 -10.83 7.50
C SER A 276 14.00 -11.19 8.71
N VAL A 277 14.38 -10.16 9.46
CA VAL A 277 15.07 -10.28 10.75
C VAL A 277 14.24 -9.51 11.76
N ASN A 278 13.71 -10.22 12.75
CA ASN A 278 12.95 -9.62 13.83
C ASN A 278 13.93 -9.11 14.91
N LEU A 279 13.95 -7.78 15.11
CA LEU A 279 14.76 -7.11 16.13
C LEU A 279 13.94 -7.00 17.41
N HIS A 280 14.16 -7.93 18.33
CA HIS A 280 13.56 -7.87 19.66
C HIS A 280 14.37 -6.93 20.56
N ASN A 281 13.69 -6.02 21.26
CA ASN A 281 14.33 -5.03 22.14
C ASN A 281 15.41 -4.21 21.42
N ALA A 282 15.08 -3.71 20.23
CA ALA A 282 16.00 -2.95 19.39
C ALA A 282 16.47 -1.67 20.10
N GLU A 283 17.79 -1.50 20.20
CA GLU A 283 18.44 -0.29 20.70
C GLU A 283 17.95 0.97 19.97
N ARG A 284 17.78 2.05 20.73
CA ARG A 284 17.47 3.37 20.19
C ARG A 284 18.71 3.99 19.56
N GLY A 285 18.52 4.68 18.43
CA GLY A 285 19.60 5.33 17.68
C GLY A 285 19.70 4.83 16.25
N VAL A 286 20.86 5.09 15.63
CA VAL A 286 21.10 4.81 14.22
C VAL A 286 21.68 3.40 14.04
N TRP A 287 20.90 2.55 13.40
CA TRP A 287 21.30 1.24 12.93
C TRP A 287 21.92 1.34 11.54
N LYS A 288 22.89 0.46 11.27
CA LYS A 288 23.49 0.31 9.93
C LYS A 288 23.24 -1.10 9.41
N TYR A 289 23.08 -1.24 8.10
CA TYR A 289 22.94 -2.55 7.49
C TYR A 289 23.82 -2.72 6.26
N LYS A 290 24.16 -3.99 5.98
CA LYS A 290 24.76 -4.44 4.73
C LYS A 290 24.06 -5.73 4.30
N VAL A 291 23.59 -5.78 3.07
CA VAL A 291 22.92 -6.94 2.47
C VAL A 291 23.66 -7.28 1.20
N GLU A 292 24.01 -8.55 1.02
CA GLU A 292 24.59 -9.02 -0.24
C GLU A 292 23.54 -8.97 -1.35
N ASN A 293 23.85 -8.24 -2.43
CA ASN A 293 22.98 -8.03 -3.57
C ASN A 293 23.52 -8.81 -4.77
N ARG A 294 22.81 -9.86 -5.14
CA ARG A 294 23.06 -10.72 -6.30
C ARG A 294 21.99 -10.54 -7.38
N ALA A 295 21.18 -9.49 -7.28
CA ALA A 295 20.17 -9.20 -8.29
C ALA A 295 20.83 -8.85 -9.63
N ASP A 296 20.20 -9.31 -10.71
CA ASP A 296 20.55 -8.90 -12.07
C ASP A 296 20.23 -7.42 -12.31
N SER A 297 20.83 -6.83 -13.34
CA SER A 297 20.66 -5.40 -13.68
C SER A 297 19.22 -4.96 -14.00
N HIS A 298 18.33 -5.91 -14.29
CA HIS A 298 16.91 -5.65 -14.57
C HIS A 298 16.02 -5.85 -13.32
N GLN A 299 16.61 -6.23 -12.18
CA GLN A 299 15.95 -6.50 -10.91
C GLN A 299 16.55 -5.64 -9.80
N ALA A 300 15.85 -5.56 -8.68
CA ALA A 300 16.30 -4.81 -7.51
C ALA A 300 15.95 -5.54 -6.23
N LEU A 301 16.76 -5.30 -5.20
CA LEU A 301 16.37 -5.59 -3.82
C LEU A 301 15.66 -4.38 -3.24
N HIS A 302 14.60 -4.63 -2.48
CA HIS A 302 13.91 -3.58 -1.75
C HIS A 302 13.98 -3.86 -0.26
N ILE A 303 14.51 -2.92 0.51
CA ILE A 303 14.70 -3.05 1.96
C ILE A 303 13.68 -2.16 2.65
N GLN A 304 12.86 -2.73 3.53
CA GLN A 304 11.99 -1.98 4.44
C GLN A 304 12.36 -2.27 5.89
N VAL A 305 12.23 -1.25 6.73
CA VAL A 305 12.19 -1.43 8.19
C VAL A 305 10.85 -0.94 8.68
N THR A 306 10.15 -1.77 9.45
CA THR A 306 8.84 -1.44 10.02
C THR A 306 8.85 -1.64 11.52
N SER A 307 8.11 -0.83 12.27
CA SER A 307 7.90 -1.01 13.71
C SER A 307 6.47 -0.62 14.07
N LEU A 308 5.93 -1.14 15.18
CA LEU A 308 4.66 -0.65 15.69
C LEU A 308 4.85 0.74 16.31
N PRO A 309 3.84 1.63 16.23
CA PRO A 309 3.90 2.89 16.97
C PRO A 309 3.95 2.63 18.47
N SER A 310 4.67 3.47 19.21
CA SER A 310 4.70 3.45 20.67
C SER A 310 3.32 3.75 21.25
N THR A 311 2.97 3.09 22.36
CA THR A 311 1.74 3.39 23.11
C THR A 311 1.81 4.75 23.82
N ASN A 312 3.02 5.21 24.14
CA ASN A 312 3.24 6.41 24.95
C ASN A 312 3.38 7.67 24.09
N THR A 313 4.00 7.53 22.91
CA THR A 313 4.33 8.65 22.04
C THR A 313 3.90 8.35 20.62
N ARG A 314 2.73 8.86 20.22
CA ARG A 314 2.20 8.68 18.88
C ARG A 314 2.52 9.87 18.01
N VAL A 315 3.24 9.63 16.91
CA VAL A 315 3.39 10.60 15.81
C VAL A 315 2.20 10.46 14.87
N THR A 316 1.55 11.57 14.55
CA THR A 316 0.48 11.63 13.56
C THR A 316 0.87 12.61 12.46
N VAL A 317 0.71 12.16 11.21
CA VAL A 317 0.98 12.96 10.01
C VAL A 317 -0.33 13.08 9.23
N ARG A 318 -0.67 14.30 8.84
CA ARG A 318 -1.82 14.59 7.99
C ARG A 318 -1.37 15.44 6.81
N VAL A 319 -1.81 15.08 5.61
CA VAL A 319 -1.55 15.83 4.37
C VAL A 319 -2.88 16.14 3.70
N TRP A 320 -3.04 17.35 3.18
CA TRP A 320 -4.22 17.77 2.41
C TRP A 320 -3.87 18.85 1.39
N THR A 321 -4.79 19.14 0.47
CA THR A 321 -4.63 20.15 -0.59
C THR A 321 -5.63 21.29 -0.44
N ASN A 322 -5.37 22.45 -1.06
CA ASN A 322 -6.36 23.55 -1.14
C ASN A 322 -7.59 23.17 -1.97
N GLN A 323 -7.45 22.23 -2.90
CA GLN A 323 -8.56 21.69 -3.68
C GLN A 323 -9.06 20.39 -3.03
N GLN A 324 -10.35 20.33 -2.66
CA GLN A 324 -10.97 19.14 -2.05
C GLN A 324 -11.40 18.08 -3.08
N THR A 325 -11.66 18.49 -4.32
CA THR A 325 -12.10 17.66 -5.44
C THR A 325 -11.63 18.30 -6.74
N VAL A 326 -10.69 17.67 -7.44
CA VAL A 326 -10.38 18.06 -8.82
C VAL A 326 -11.30 17.26 -9.72
N ASP A 327 -12.36 17.91 -10.23
CA ASP A 327 -13.06 17.40 -11.40
C ASP A 327 -12.19 17.67 -12.62
N VAL A 328 -11.40 16.66 -13.00
CA VAL A 328 -10.47 16.69 -14.15
C VAL A 328 -11.22 16.84 -15.50
N GLY A 329 -12.56 16.91 -15.49
CA GLY A 329 -13.40 17.00 -16.70
C GLY A 329 -13.86 18.41 -17.10
N SER A 330 -13.57 19.46 -16.32
CA SER A 330 -13.98 20.82 -16.68
C SER A 330 -12.81 21.63 -17.22
N ALA A 331 -12.37 21.28 -18.43
CA ALA A 331 -11.47 22.06 -19.27
C ALA A 331 -12.15 23.35 -19.79
N LYS A 332 -12.68 24.17 -18.88
CA LYS A 332 -12.95 25.59 -19.15
C LYS A 332 -11.97 26.38 -18.32
N GLU A 333 -11.07 27.06 -19.03
CA GLU A 333 -10.12 28.09 -18.60
C GLU A 333 -10.62 28.96 -17.44
N GLN A 334 -10.60 28.42 -16.22
CA GLN A 334 -10.57 29.21 -15.01
C GLN A 334 -9.14 29.17 -14.51
N GLU A 335 -8.63 30.35 -14.15
CA GLU A 335 -7.35 30.56 -13.49
C GLU A 335 -7.29 29.67 -12.24
N HIS A 336 -6.89 28.41 -12.42
CA HIS A 336 -6.87 27.45 -11.34
C HIS A 336 -5.72 27.85 -10.42
N GLU A 337 -6.07 28.34 -9.22
CA GLU A 337 -5.13 28.53 -8.13
C GLU A 337 -4.27 27.24 -8.03
N PRO A 338 -2.93 27.35 -8.02
CA PRO A 338 -2.06 26.17 -8.01
C PRO A 338 -2.43 25.26 -6.83
N ILE A 339 -2.29 23.94 -7.03
CA ILE A 339 -2.51 22.98 -5.95
C ILE A 339 -1.45 23.22 -4.88
N LYS A 340 -1.89 23.73 -3.73
CA LYS A 340 -1.09 23.90 -2.51
C LYS A 340 -1.22 22.65 -1.66
N ILE A 341 -0.10 22.11 -1.22
CA ILE A 341 -0.06 20.94 -0.34
C ILE A 341 0.27 21.42 1.07
N TYR A 342 -0.53 20.97 2.01
CA TYR A 342 -0.37 21.24 3.43
C TYR A 342 -0.05 19.97 4.18
N GLY A 343 0.86 20.06 5.15
CA GLY A 343 1.15 19.02 6.12
C GLY A 343 0.77 19.45 7.54
N GLU A 344 0.51 18.49 8.41
CA GLU A 344 0.49 18.66 9.87
C GLU A 344 1.17 17.45 10.50
N ILE A 345 2.11 17.71 11.41
CA ILE A 345 2.79 16.67 12.18
C ILE A 345 2.59 16.97 13.67
N LYS A 346 2.09 15.96 14.39
CA LYS A 346 1.92 16.04 15.84
C LYS A 346 2.57 14.85 16.52
N MET A 347 3.07 15.05 17.74
CA MET A 347 3.60 14.03 18.62
C MET A 347 2.91 14.18 19.98
N GLY A 348 2.19 13.16 20.42
CA GLY A 348 1.42 13.24 21.68
C GLY A 348 0.37 14.36 21.68
N GLY A 349 -0.14 14.75 20.51
CA GLY A 349 -1.08 15.86 20.34
C GLY A 349 -0.45 17.25 20.21
N ALA A 350 0.82 17.42 20.58
CA ALA A 350 1.57 18.67 20.38
C ALA A 350 2.16 18.74 18.97
N ALA A 351 2.26 19.94 18.41
CA ALA A 351 2.93 20.14 17.12
C ALA A 351 4.43 19.86 17.24
N VAL A 352 5.00 19.15 16.26
CA VAL A 352 6.45 18.93 16.18
C VAL A 352 7.09 20.18 15.57
N MET A 353 8.07 20.75 16.27
CA MET A 353 8.81 21.94 15.85
C MET A 353 9.99 21.56 14.96
N ASP A 354 10.31 22.39 13.97
CA ASP A 354 11.45 22.23 13.06
C ASP A 354 11.49 20.86 12.34
N ALA A 355 10.31 20.28 12.09
CA ALA A 355 10.19 19.02 11.38
C ALA A 355 10.60 19.21 9.90
N GLY A 356 11.59 18.44 9.45
CA GLY A 356 11.92 18.30 8.04
C GLY A 356 10.87 17.45 7.33
N VAL A 357 9.91 18.09 6.66
CA VAL A 357 8.83 17.38 5.96
C VAL A 357 9.12 17.31 4.46
N MET A 358 9.10 16.10 3.92
CA MET A 358 9.20 15.85 2.49
C MET A 358 7.92 15.16 2.00
N VAL A 359 7.25 15.76 1.04
CA VAL A 359 6.13 15.16 0.32
C VAL A 359 6.64 14.57 -0.98
N GLN A 360 6.21 13.36 -1.29
CA GLN A 360 6.44 12.73 -2.58
C GLN A 360 5.13 12.77 -3.39
N LEU A 361 5.18 13.45 -4.53
CA LEU A 361 4.10 13.52 -5.50
C LEU A 361 4.34 12.52 -6.62
N GLN A 362 3.39 11.61 -6.82
CA GLN A 362 3.38 10.71 -7.96
C GLN A 362 2.33 11.18 -8.96
N ARG A 363 2.76 11.57 -10.16
CA ARG A 363 1.82 11.81 -11.26
C ARG A 363 1.29 10.47 -11.75
N LEU A 364 -0.03 10.36 -11.84
CA LEU A 364 -0.70 9.24 -12.51
C LEU A 364 -0.55 9.40 -14.02
N GLY A 365 -0.54 8.29 -14.75
CA GLY A 365 -0.36 8.30 -16.20
C GLY A 365 1.00 7.84 -16.70
N THR A 366 1.06 7.74 -18.02
CA THR A 366 2.29 7.55 -18.78
C THR A 366 2.75 8.86 -19.41
N ASN A 367 4.07 9.00 -19.56
CA ASN A 367 4.68 10.08 -20.32
C ASN A 367 4.52 9.84 -21.83
N ALA A 368 4.99 10.79 -22.65
CA ALA A 368 4.92 10.67 -24.11
C ALA A 368 5.62 9.42 -24.69
N THR A 369 6.51 8.78 -23.91
CA THR A 369 7.23 7.56 -24.31
C THR A 369 6.59 6.28 -23.75
N GLY A 370 5.40 6.36 -23.14
CA GLY A 370 4.72 5.23 -22.51
C GLY A 370 5.32 4.76 -21.18
N GLY A 371 6.28 5.50 -20.62
CA GLY A 371 6.88 5.23 -19.31
C GLY A 371 6.15 5.94 -18.17
N THR A 372 6.30 5.48 -16.93
CA THR A 372 5.72 6.16 -15.76
C THR A 372 6.45 7.47 -15.45
N TYR A 373 5.74 8.45 -14.90
CA TYR A 373 6.38 9.68 -14.41
C TYR A 373 7.19 9.38 -13.15
N PRO A 374 8.43 9.88 -13.03
CA PRO A 374 9.16 9.75 -11.78
C PRO A 374 8.48 10.55 -10.66
N PRO A 375 8.50 10.06 -9.41
CA PRO A 375 7.97 10.82 -8.28
C PRO A 375 8.75 12.13 -8.08
N VAL A 376 8.03 13.22 -7.82
CA VAL A 376 8.59 14.52 -7.48
C VAL A 376 8.65 14.66 -5.96
N LYS A 377 9.82 15.02 -5.42
CA LYS A 377 10.00 15.25 -3.98
C LYS A 377 9.96 16.74 -3.70
N LEU A 378 9.06 17.15 -2.81
CA LEU A 378 8.86 18.53 -2.39
C LEU A 378 9.15 18.65 -0.90
N GLN A 379 10.05 19.55 -0.53
CA GLN A 379 10.22 19.92 0.87
C GLN A 379 9.12 20.89 1.25
N LEU A 380 8.40 20.61 2.34
CA LEU A 380 7.44 21.57 2.88
C LEU A 380 8.15 22.46 3.91
N PHE A 381 7.88 23.75 3.87
CA PHE A 381 8.46 24.73 4.78
C PHE A 381 7.48 25.02 5.93
N ASP A 382 7.96 25.00 7.18
CA ASP A 382 7.17 25.38 8.35
C ASP A 382 6.96 26.91 8.31
N LEU A 383 5.71 27.34 8.20
CA LEU A 383 5.36 28.77 8.18
C LEU A 383 5.37 29.40 9.59
N GLY A 384 5.74 28.66 10.64
CA GLY A 384 5.98 29.21 11.98
C GLY A 384 4.73 29.72 12.70
N THR A 385 3.53 29.49 12.17
CA THR A 385 2.26 29.95 12.78
C THR A 385 1.86 29.07 13.97
N GLY A 386 2.67 29.06 15.02
CA GLY A 386 2.40 28.42 16.32
C GLY A 386 1.64 29.31 17.31
N GLY A 387 0.73 30.17 16.84
CA GLY A 387 -0.02 31.05 17.73
C GLY A 387 -1.27 30.36 18.28
N LYS A 388 -1.28 30.06 19.61
CA LYS A 388 -2.39 29.71 20.54
C LYS A 388 -3.66 28.94 20.06
N CYS A 389 -3.70 28.46 18.83
CA CYS A 389 -4.82 27.77 18.20
C CYS A 389 -4.27 26.62 17.33
N TRP A 390 -3.56 25.68 17.98
CA TRP A 390 -3.35 24.26 17.66
C TRP A 390 -3.32 23.75 16.19
N ARG A 391 -2.87 24.53 15.21
CA ARG A 391 -2.65 24.08 13.83
C ARG A 391 -1.49 24.83 13.20
N ARG A 392 -0.42 24.12 12.82
CA ARG A 392 0.62 24.66 11.92
C ARG A 392 0.34 24.19 10.50
N ARG A 393 0.53 25.11 9.55
CA ARG A 393 0.45 24.83 8.11
C ARG A 393 1.84 24.88 7.53
N PHE A 394 2.13 23.92 6.67
CA PHE A 394 3.25 24.00 5.74
C PHE A 394 2.68 24.35 4.36
N GLU A 395 3.33 25.21 3.58
CA GLU A 395 2.90 25.54 2.21
C GLU A 395 4.05 25.33 1.21
N VAL A 396 3.69 24.89 0.01
CA VAL A 396 4.51 25.05 -1.20
C VAL A 396 3.64 25.75 -2.23
N LEU A 397 4.16 26.86 -2.77
CA LEU A 397 3.63 27.55 -3.94
C LEU A 397 4.26 26.91 -5.18
N TYR A 398 3.45 26.71 -6.25
CA TYR A 398 3.78 26.24 -7.61
C TYR A 398 3.39 24.79 -7.99
N LEU A 399 2.37 24.72 -8.86
CA LEU A 399 2.22 23.78 -9.98
C LEU A 399 1.41 24.50 -11.06
N ALA A 400 2.06 25.36 -11.85
CA ALA A 400 1.50 25.85 -13.10
C ALA A 400 1.88 24.84 -14.19
N LEU A 401 1.01 23.85 -14.45
CA LEU A 401 1.10 23.01 -15.64
C LEU A 401 0.51 23.81 -16.81
N SER A 402 1.30 24.73 -17.36
CA SER A 402 1.06 25.24 -18.71
C SER A 402 1.48 24.15 -19.69
N VAL A 403 0.51 23.38 -20.18
CA VAL A 403 0.71 22.57 -21.38
C VAL A 403 0.26 23.44 -22.56
N THR A 404 1.23 24.07 -23.23
CA THR A 404 1.04 24.54 -24.60
C THR A 404 1.02 23.32 -25.52
N PHE A 405 0.01 23.28 -26.40
CA PHE A 405 -0.27 22.22 -27.37
C PHE A 405 0.91 21.86 -28.28
#